data_AF-A0A2J0N1T9-F1
#
_entry.id   AF-A0A2J0N1T9-F1
#
_cell.length_a   1.000
_cell.length_b   1.000
_cell.length_c   1.000
_cell.angle_alpha   90.00
_cell.angle_beta   90.00
_cell.angle_gamma   90.00
#
_symmetry.space_group_name_H-M   'P 1'
#
loop_
_entity.id
_entity.type
_entity.pdbx_description
1 polymer ?
#
loop_
_entity_poly.entity_id
_entity_poly.type
_entity_poly.pdbx_seq_one_letter_code
_entity_poly.pdbx_strand_id
1 'polypeptide(L)'
;KYGYSSVIETMVGMKKDGTITGLRVISQNETPGLGIRIAEPSFIKQFINRNVSELELSKNNIHAVAGATISSRAFLDSIKSGGMEMLKNKDE
;
A
#
# COMPACT_ATOMS: atom_id res chain seq x y z
N LYS A 1 -1.85 -9.03 -1.51
CA LYS A 1 -3.11 -9.30 -0.74
C LYS A 1 -4.31 -9.12 -1.69
N TYR A 2 -5.48 -9.70 -1.42
CA TYR A 2 -6.64 -9.62 -2.33
C TYR A 2 -7.28 -8.22 -2.29
N GLY A 3 -7.36 -7.55 -3.44
CA GLY A 3 -8.19 -6.38 -3.75
C GLY A 3 -9.67 -6.74 -3.92
N TYR A 4 -10.46 -5.82 -4.48
CA TYR A 4 -11.90 -6.04 -4.67
C TYR A 4 -12.18 -7.10 -5.73
N SER A 5 -11.40 -7.13 -6.81
CA SER A 5 -11.62 -8.05 -7.94
C SER A 5 -10.40 -8.90 -8.28
N SER A 6 -9.27 -8.68 -7.62
CA SER A 6 -7.99 -9.30 -8.01
C SER A 6 -6.95 -9.30 -6.91
N VAL A 7 -5.84 -10.00 -7.12
CA VAL A 7 -4.64 -9.82 -6.27
C VAL A 7 -3.95 -8.52 -6.68
N ILE A 8 -3.62 -7.68 -5.69
CA ILE A 8 -2.81 -6.49 -5.91
C ILE A 8 -1.37 -6.85 -5.53
N GLU A 9 -0.47 -6.71 -6.49
CA GLU A 9 0.97 -6.90 -6.32
C GLU A 9 1.67 -5.55 -6.22
N THR A 10 2.48 -5.39 -5.18
CA THR A 10 3.14 -4.12 -4.87
C THR A 10 4.62 -4.33 -4.62
N MET A 11 5.42 -3.37 -5.06
CA MET A 11 6.82 -3.24 -4.71
C MET A 11 6.96 -2.13 -3.67
N VAL A 12 7.65 -2.45 -2.57
CA VAL A 12 7.89 -1.51 -1.47
C VAL A 12 9.39 -1.32 -1.31
N GLY A 13 9.86 -0.10 -1.54
CA GLY A 13 11.20 0.34 -1.16
C GLY A 13 11.15 1.02 0.19
N MET A 14 11.94 0.55 1.15
CA MET A 14 11.96 1.12 2.50
C MET A 14 13.33 1.06 3.15
N LYS A 15 13.52 1.89 4.17
CA LYS A 15 14.70 1.90 5.03
C LYS A 15 14.63 0.77 6.06
N LYS A 16 15.79 0.49 6.66
CA LYS A 16 15.96 -0.51 7.74
C LYS A 16 15.14 -0.23 9.00
N ASP A 17 14.61 0.97 9.17
CA ASP A 17 13.74 1.37 10.28
C ASP A 17 12.24 1.20 9.97
N GLY A 18 11.90 0.71 8.77
CA GLY A 18 10.52 0.56 8.31
C GLY A 18 9.94 1.79 7.61
N THR A 19 10.74 2.85 7.41
CA THR A 19 10.31 4.05 6.67
C THR A 19 10.21 3.77 5.19
N ILE A 20 9.04 4.01 4.61
CA ILE A 20 8.79 3.82 3.17
C ILE A 20 9.46 4.94 2.38
N THR A 21 10.25 4.57 1.38
CA THR A 21 10.97 5.48 0.48
C THR A 21 10.40 5.48 -0.94
N GLY A 22 9.75 4.39 -1.33
CA GLY A 22 9.17 4.23 -2.66
C GLY A 22 8.13 3.13 -2.69
N LEU A 23 7.14 3.28 -3.55
CA LEU A 23 6.06 2.33 -3.75
C LEU A 23 5.68 2.28 -5.22
N ARG A 24 5.39 1.07 -5.70
CA ARG A 24 4.89 0.88 -7.07
C ARG A 24 3.91 -0.28 -7.10
N VAL A 25 2.79 -0.11 -7.79
CA VAL A 25 1.92 -1.22 -8.18
C VAL A 25 2.60 -1.97 -9.32
N ILE A 26 2.88 -3.26 -9.12
CA ILE A 26 3.44 -4.13 -10.16
C ILE A 26 2.31 -4.66 -11.04
N SER A 27 1.24 -5.13 -10.40
CA SER A 27 0.07 -5.70 -11.06
C SER A 27 -1.18 -5.43 -10.24
N GLN A 28 -2.26 -5.10 -10.93
CA GLN A 28 -3.61 -4.99 -10.37
C GLN A 28 -4.61 -5.32 -11.48
N ASN A 29 -5.68 -6.04 -11.14
CA ASN A 29 -6.78 -6.30 -12.06
C ASN A 29 -8.11 -5.81 -11.44
N GLU A 30 -8.04 -4.58 -10.91
CA GLU A 30 -9.15 -3.90 -10.24
C GLU A 30 -10.12 -3.25 -11.24
N THR A 31 -11.35 -3.03 -10.80
CA THR A 31 -12.42 -2.45 -11.63
C THR A 31 -11.97 -1.13 -12.28
N PRO A 32 -12.09 -1.01 -13.62
CA PRO A 32 -11.80 0.23 -14.33
C PRO A 32 -12.57 1.43 -13.75
N GLY A 33 -11.89 2.56 -13.63
CA GLY A 33 -12.46 3.81 -13.12
C GLY A 33 -12.13 4.11 -11.67
N LEU A 34 -12.45 3.21 -10.74
CA LEU A 34 -12.30 3.48 -9.30
C LEU A 34 -11.08 2.78 -8.68
N GLY A 35 -11.00 1.45 -8.81
CA GLY A 35 -9.96 0.66 -8.15
C GLY A 35 -8.56 0.89 -8.71
N ILE A 36 -8.45 1.25 -10.00
CA ILE A 36 -7.17 1.57 -10.65
C ILE A 36 -6.44 2.76 -10.00
N ARG A 37 -7.19 3.67 -9.35
CA ARG A 37 -6.66 4.92 -8.80
C ARG A 37 -5.73 4.71 -7.60
N ILE A 38 -5.67 3.51 -7.03
CA ILE A 38 -4.66 3.15 -6.02
C ILE A 38 -3.24 3.16 -6.60
N ALA A 39 -3.09 3.08 -7.92
CA ALA A 39 -1.81 3.22 -8.61
C ALA A 39 -1.45 4.69 -8.92
N GLU A 40 -2.36 5.65 -8.65
CA GLU A 40 -2.08 7.06 -8.93
C GLU A 40 -1.02 7.61 -7.96
N PRO A 41 -0.13 8.51 -8.45
CA PRO A 41 0.84 9.19 -7.59
C PRO A 41 0.21 9.94 -6.43
N SER A 42 -1.01 10.46 -6.59
CA SER A 42 -1.77 11.15 -5.54
C SER A 42 -2.01 10.27 -4.32
N PHE A 43 -2.42 9.02 -4.55
CA PHE A 43 -2.65 8.04 -3.48
C PHE A 43 -1.33 7.51 -2.92
N ILE A 44 -0.39 7.14 -3.79
CA ILE A 44 0.91 6.56 -3.40
C ILE A 44 1.72 7.53 -2.51
N LYS A 45 1.69 8.83 -2.80
CA LYS A 45 2.43 9.85 -2.03
C LYS A 45 2.05 9.90 -0.56
N GLN A 46 0.84 9.47 -0.18
CA GLN A 46 0.40 9.47 1.22
C GLN A 46 1.24 8.54 2.12
N PHE A 47 1.88 7.53 1.53
CA PHE A 47 2.65 6.51 2.23
C PHE A 47 4.15 6.82 2.29
N ILE A 48 4.65 7.73 1.46
CA ILE A 48 6.08 8.06 1.40
C ILE A 48 6.50 8.76 2.69
N ASN A 49 7.67 8.41 3.22
CA ASN A 49 8.19 8.85 4.52
C ASN A 49 7.34 8.47 5.74
N ARG A 50 6.43 7.50 5.61
CA ARG A 50 5.70 6.91 6.73
C ARG A 50 6.34 5.60 7.17
N ASN A 51 6.20 5.26 8.46
CA ASN A 51 6.60 3.95 8.94
C ASN A 51 5.52 2.92 8.58
N VAL A 52 5.94 1.76 8.06
CA VAL A 52 5.02 0.69 7.66
C VAL A 52 4.13 0.20 8.80
N SER A 53 4.63 0.22 10.05
CA SER A 53 3.89 -0.23 11.22
C SER A 53 2.69 0.67 11.54
N GLU A 54 2.80 1.96 11.23
CA GLU A 54 1.83 3.02 11.58
C GLU A 54 0.77 3.24 10.50
N LEU A 55 0.84 2.55 9.35
CA LEU A 55 -0.11 2.78 8.27
C LEU A 55 -1.52 2.34 8.67
N GLU A 56 -2.48 3.26 8.56
CA GLU A 56 -3.89 2.99 8.78
C GLU A 56 -4.76 3.80 7.82
N LEU A 57 -5.83 3.19 7.31
CA LEU A 57 -6.85 3.93 6.58
C LEU A 57 -7.65 4.78 7.58
N SER A 58 -7.46 6.09 7.53
CA SER A 58 -8.22 7.03 8.35
C SER A 58 -8.20 8.43 7.72
N LYS A 59 -9.09 9.30 8.18
CA LYS A 59 -9.13 10.72 7.75
C LYS A 59 -7.88 11.52 8.18
N ASN A 60 -7.04 10.95 9.03
CA ASN A 60 -5.89 11.66 9.62
C ASN A 60 -4.55 11.01 9.22
N ASN A 61 -4.58 9.89 8.50
CA ASN A 61 -3.40 9.14 8.10
C ASN A 61 -3.42 8.87 6.59
N ILE A 62 -3.99 7.75 6.16
CA ILE A 62 -4.15 7.41 4.74
C ILE A 62 -5.61 7.52 4.34
N HIS A 63 -5.91 8.47 3.43
CA HIS A 63 -7.25 8.58 2.86
C HIS A 63 -7.46 7.50 1.82
N ALA A 64 -8.54 6.73 1.99
CA ALA A 64 -9.00 5.81 0.97
C ALA A 64 -9.42 6.56 -0.30
N VAL A 65 -9.25 5.91 -1.45
CA VAL A 65 -9.81 6.38 -2.72
C VAL A 65 -11.33 6.29 -2.63
N ALA A 66 -12.03 7.40 -2.89
CA ALA A 66 -13.48 7.43 -2.92
C ALA A 66 -14.05 6.42 -3.93
N GLY A 67 -14.97 5.57 -3.48
CA GLY A 67 -15.54 4.49 -4.29
C GLY A 67 -14.65 3.25 -4.46
N ALA A 68 -13.44 3.24 -3.88
CA ALA A 68 -12.50 2.11 -3.94
C ALA A 68 -11.89 1.80 -2.55
N THR A 69 -12.73 1.80 -1.52
CA THR A 69 -12.30 1.56 -0.12
C THR A 69 -11.69 0.17 0.05
N ILE A 70 -12.25 -0.86 -0.60
CA ILE A 70 -11.76 -2.24 -0.50
C ILE A 70 -10.37 -2.35 -1.16
N SER A 71 -10.21 -1.82 -2.37
CA SER A 71 -8.93 -1.76 -3.08
C SER A 71 -7.89 -0.95 -2.30
N SER A 72 -8.29 0.17 -1.70
CA SER A 72 -7.41 1.00 -0.85
C SER A 72 -6.91 0.23 0.36
N ARG A 73 -7.79 -0.56 1.00
CA ARG A 73 -7.44 -1.38 2.16
C ARG A 73 -6.50 -2.51 1.77
N ALA A 74 -6.80 -3.18 0.67
CA ALA A 74 -5.97 -4.25 0.13
C ALA A 74 -4.56 -3.78 -0.25
N PHE A 75 -4.44 -2.57 -0.81
CA PHE A 75 -3.15 -1.95 -1.11
C PHE A 75 -2.35 -1.67 0.17
N LEU A 76 -2.96 -1.01 1.16
CA LEU A 76 -2.33 -0.75 2.46
C LEU A 76 -1.88 -2.04 3.13
N ASP A 77 -2.74 -3.05 3.15
CA ASP A 77 -2.45 -4.35 3.72
C ASP A 77 -1.31 -5.07 2.98
N SER A 78 -1.25 -4.94 1.66
CA SER A 78 -0.15 -5.51 0.86
C SER A 78 1.19 -4.86 1.21
N ILE A 79 1.21 -3.53 1.40
CA ILE A 79 2.40 -2.81 1.83
C ILE A 79 2.82 -3.24 3.23
N LYS A 80 1.87 -3.32 4.16
CA LYS A 80 2.13 -3.75 5.54
C LYS A 80 2.72 -5.15 5.58
N SER A 81 2.12 -6.09 4.86
CA SER A 81 2.63 -7.47 4.82
C SER A 81 4.06 -7.54 4.27
N GLY A 82 4.32 -6.96 3.10
CA GLY A 82 5.66 -7.01 2.50
C GLY A 82 6.72 -6.25 3.32
N GLY A 83 6.36 -5.08 3.87
CA GLY A 83 7.29 -4.30 4.69
C GLY A 83 7.59 -4.96 6.05
N MET A 84 6.59 -5.54 6.71
CA MET A 84 6.80 -6.23 7.99
C MET A 84 7.62 -7.52 7.83
N GLU A 85 7.47 -8.23 6.72
CA GLU A 85 8.28 -9.43 6.42
C GLU A 85 9.76 -9.09 6.26
N MET A 86 10.07 -8.04 5.50
CA MET A 86 11.43 -7.54 5.35
C MET A 86 12.03 -6.99 6.65
N LEU A 87 11.22 -6.49 7.58
CA LEU A 87 11.69 -6.11 8.93
C LEU A 87 12.04 -7.32 9.78
N LYS A 88 11.26 -8.40 9.71
CA LYS A 88 11.53 -9.66 10.44
C LYS A 88 12.81 -10.34 9.94
N ASN A 89 13.04 -10.34 8.64
CA ASN A 89 14.23 -10.97 8.02
C ASN A 89 15.53 -10.17 8.26
N LYS A 90 15.48 -9.07 9.02
CA LYS A 90 16.65 -8.28 9.40
C LYS A 90 17.29 -8.78 10.70
N ASP A 91 16.56 -9.60 11.47
CA ASP A 91 16.99 -10.16 12.76
C ASP A 91 17.56 -11.58 12.65
N GLU A 92 17.75 -12.10 11.43
CA GLU A 92 18.52 -13.32 11.08
C GLU A 92 19.85 -12.96 10.41
#